data_AF-A0AA96ML75-F1
#
_entry.id   AF-A0AA96ML75-F1
#
_cell.length_a   1.000
_cell.length_b   1.000
_cell.length_c   1.000
_cell.angle_alpha   90.00
_cell.angle_beta   90.00
_cell.angle_gamma   90.00
#
_symmetry.space_group_name_H-M   'P 1'
#
loop_
_entity.id
_entity.type
_entity.pdbx_description
1 polymer ?
#
loop_
_entity_poly.entity_id
_entity_poly.type
_entity_poly.pdbx_seq_one_letter_code
_entity_poly.pdbx_strand_id
1 'polypeptide(L)'
;MAATTKEQLVLEFESFIPYIQSLEPLDERIWETPLADGKWNLKALLCHIMKWDKYFYEEAFAKVKAGQPLTAKHLNFNEFNARAAEYAQTVPRQEIIRQFIHYRSRLISDMTGISDEAFVQTYPDGDGKKFSYRGHLRGFLPHDRHHKKQIGQFIQAVHSA
;
A
#
# COMPACT_ATOMS: atom_id res chain seq x y z
N MET A 1 4.70 -26.25 -9.43
CA MET A 1 4.95 -24.81 -9.24
C MET A 1 5.74 -24.65 -7.94
N ALA A 2 6.93 -24.05 -7.99
CA ALA A 2 7.71 -23.80 -6.76
C ALA A 2 6.94 -22.81 -5.85
N ALA A 3 7.10 -22.94 -4.53
CA ALA A 3 6.54 -21.99 -3.59
C ALA A 3 7.21 -20.61 -3.76
N THR A 4 6.41 -19.54 -3.77
CA THR A 4 6.94 -18.16 -3.87
C THR A 4 7.84 -17.84 -2.67
N THR A 5 9.06 -17.37 -2.93
CA THR A 5 10.04 -17.03 -1.88
C THR A 5 9.73 -15.68 -1.23
N LYS A 6 10.36 -15.39 -0.08
CA LYS A 6 10.26 -14.08 0.57
C LYS A 6 10.69 -12.96 -0.39
N GLU A 7 11.81 -13.14 -1.06
CA GLU A 7 12.41 -12.17 -1.99
C GLU A 7 11.45 -11.87 -3.14
N GLN A 8 10.81 -12.90 -3.70
CA GLN A 8 9.84 -12.73 -4.79
C GLN A 8 8.60 -11.94 -4.33
N LEU A 9 8.08 -12.22 -3.13
CA LEU A 9 6.93 -11.49 -2.57
C LEU A 9 7.29 -10.02 -2.28
N VAL A 10 8.45 -9.78 -1.68
CA VAL A 10 8.92 -8.42 -1.37
C VAL A 10 9.18 -7.63 -2.65
N LEU A 11 9.82 -8.23 -3.66
CA LEU A 11 10.06 -7.61 -4.96
C LEU A 11 8.75 -7.25 -5.67
N GLU A 12 7.74 -8.12 -5.61
CA GLU A 12 6.42 -7.80 -6.17
C GLU A 12 5.79 -6.61 -5.45
N PHE A 13 5.87 -6.55 -4.12
CA PHE A 13 5.34 -5.46 -3.31
C PHE A 13 6.07 -4.13 -3.57
N GLU A 14 7.39 -4.20 -3.73
CA GLU A 14 8.26 -3.08 -4.10
C GLU A 14 7.94 -2.52 -5.47
N SER A 15 7.55 -3.36 -6.43
CA SER A 15 7.25 -2.95 -7.81
C SER A 15 6.15 -1.89 -7.94
N PHE A 16 5.39 -1.59 -6.88
CA PHE A 16 4.40 -0.50 -6.92
C PHE A 16 5.06 0.88 -6.84
N ILE A 17 6.22 1.01 -6.20
CA ILE A 17 6.98 2.27 -6.16
C ILE A 17 7.33 2.78 -7.58
N PRO A 18 8.09 2.04 -8.41
CA PRO A 18 8.46 2.52 -9.74
C PRO A 18 7.25 2.68 -10.66
N TYR A 19 6.19 1.90 -10.45
CA TYR A 19 4.94 2.07 -11.20
C TYR A 19 4.24 3.39 -10.88
N ILE A 20 4.19 3.82 -9.62
CA ILE A 20 3.62 5.13 -9.27
C ILE A 20 4.52 6.26 -9.75
N GLN A 21 5.84 6.11 -9.63
CA GLN A 21 6.80 7.12 -10.13
C GLN A 21 6.67 7.32 -11.64
N SER A 22 6.40 6.27 -12.42
CA SER A 22 6.20 6.43 -13.87
C SER A 22 4.94 7.21 -14.24
N LEU A 23 4.01 7.44 -13.30
CA LEU A 23 2.80 8.24 -13.49
C LEU A 23 2.96 9.70 -13.05
N GLU A 24 4.03 10.02 -12.33
CA GLU A 24 4.30 11.37 -11.82
C GLU A 24 4.33 12.45 -12.93
N PRO A 25 4.89 12.19 -14.13
CA PRO A 25 4.91 13.17 -15.21
C PRO A 25 3.54 13.48 -15.85
N LEU A 26 2.49 12.72 -15.53
CA LEU A 26 1.15 12.95 -16.09
C LEU A 26 0.58 14.30 -15.64
N ASP A 27 -0.26 14.88 -16.48
CA ASP A 27 -0.98 16.13 -16.19
C ASP A 27 -1.81 16.01 -14.90
N GLU A 28 -1.87 17.08 -14.10
CA GLU A 28 -2.64 17.10 -12.85
C GLU A 28 -4.12 16.74 -13.07
N ARG A 29 -4.69 17.14 -14.22
CA ARG A 29 -6.07 16.79 -14.58
C ARG A 29 -6.29 15.28 -14.67
N ILE A 30 -5.30 14.52 -15.14
CA ILE A 30 -5.37 13.05 -15.18
C ILE A 30 -5.40 12.48 -13.76
N TRP A 31 -4.63 13.08 -12.85
CA TRP A 31 -4.59 12.67 -11.44
C TRP A 31 -5.88 12.97 -10.68
N GLU A 32 -6.60 14.01 -11.09
CA GLU A 32 -7.86 14.44 -10.47
C GLU A 32 -9.11 13.85 -11.13
N THR A 33 -8.99 13.30 -12.34
CA THR A 33 -10.09 12.64 -13.05
C THR A 33 -10.44 11.29 -12.41
N PRO A 34 -11.73 11.01 -12.15
CA PRO A 34 -12.19 9.70 -11.69
C PRO A 34 -11.76 8.58 -12.63
N LEU A 35 -11.33 7.43 -12.08
CA LEU A 35 -10.93 6.27 -12.88
C LEU A 35 -12.08 5.68 -13.72
N ALA A 36 -13.31 5.87 -13.24
CA ALA A 36 -14.58 5.59 -13.91
C ALA A 36 -15.70 6.29 -13.13
N ASP A 37 -16.93 6.25 -13.66
CA ASP A 37 -18.11 6.82 -13.00
C ASP A 37 -18.29 6.25 -11.58
N GLY A 38 -18.39 7.15 -10.61
CA GLY A 38 -18.51 6.81 -9.18
C GLY A 38 -17.27 6.17 -8.55
N LYS A 39 -16.12 6.17 -9.24
CA LYS A 39 -14.83 5.71 -8.68
C LYS A 39 -13.98 6.89 -8.23
N TRP A 40 -13.00 6.58 -7.38
CA TRP A 40 -11.97 7.55 -7.00
C TRP A 40 -11.13 7.96 -8.20
N ASN A 41 -10.47 9.12 -8.09
CA ASN A 41 -9.37 9.51 -8.97
C ASN A 41 -8.04 8.87 -8.51
N LEU A 42 -6.98 9.04 -9.30
CA LEU A 42 -5.66 8.44 -9.00
C LEU A 42 -5.12 8.93 -7.66
N LYS A 43 -5.31 10.21 -7.35
CA LYS A 43 -4.85 10.83 -6.12
C LYS A 43 -5.48 10.19 -4.88
N ALA A 44 -6.80 10.02 -4.87
CA ALA A 44 -7.53 9.38 -3.78
C ALA A 44 -7.20 7.88 -3.65
N LEU A 45 -7.06 7.17 -4.78
CA LEU A 45 -6.65 5.76 -4.78
C LEU A 45 -5.23 5.58 -4.20
N LEU A 46 -4.26 6.39 -4.62
CA LEU A 46 -2.90 6.32 -4.08
C LEU A 46 -2.86 6.67 -2.60
N CYS A 47 -3.64 7.67 -2.19
CA CYS A 47 -3.75 8.03 -0.78
C CYS A 47 -4.31 6.88 0.07
N HIS A 48 -5.32 6.17 -0.42
CA HIS A 48 -5.85 4.96 0.22
C HIS A 48 -4.75 3.91 0.48
N ILE A 49 -3.94 3.60 -0.53
CA ILE A 49 -2.81 2.66 -0.39
C ILE A 49 -1.81 3.19 0.62
N MET A 50 -1.41 4.46 0.49
CA MET A 50 -0.46 5.10 1.39
C MET A 50 -0.92 5.08 2.86
N LYS A 51 -2.21 5.33 3.13
CA LYS A 51 -2.74 5.31 4.50
C LYS A 51 -2.69 3.91 5.09
N TRP A 52 -2.95 2.88 4.30
CA TRP A 52 -2.76 1.49 4.74
C TRP A 52 -1.29 1.16 5.01
N ASP A 53 -0.38 1.57 4.13
CA ASP A 53 1.06 1.39 4.34
C ASP A 53 1.51 2.09 5.65
N LYS A 54 1.08 3.33 5.86
CA LYS A 54 1.33 4.10 7.09
C LYS A 54 0.81 3.38 8.33
N TYR A 55 -0.44 2.94 8.29
CA TYR A 55 -1.08 2.26 9.42
C TYR A 55 -0.32 0.99 9.81
N PHE A 56 -0.05 0.10 8.86
CA PHE A 56 0.67 -1.14 9.16
C PHE A 56 2.13 -0.89 9.54
N TYR A 57 2.76 0.16 8.99
CA TYR A 57 4.10 0.52 9.41
C TYR A 57 4.12 0.92 10.90
N GLU A 58 3.28 1.87 11.30
CA GLU A 58 3.28 2.45 12.65
C GLU A 58 2.72 1.49 13.71
N GLU A 59 1.67 0.75 13.37
CA GLU A 59 0.91 -0.08 14.32
C GLU A 59 1.37 -1.54 14.37
N ALA A 60 2.17 -1.99 13.39
CA ALA A 60 2.69 -3.36 13.34
C ALA A 60 4.21 -3.43 13.11
N PHE A 61 4.72 -3.04 11.94
CA PHE A 61 6.11 -3.31 11.55
C PHE A 61 7.12 -2.64 12.50
N ALA A 62 6.95 -1.35 12.77
CA ALA A 62 7.80 -0.61 13.69
C ALA A 62 7.76 -1.20 15.12
N LYS A 63 6.63 -1.76 15.52
CA LYS A 63 6.45 -2.37 16.85
C LYS A 63 7.13 -3.71 16.96
N VAL A 64 6.99 -4.57 15.94
CA VAL A 64 7.74 -5.84 15.86
C VAL A 64 9.25 -5.55 15.94
N LYS A 65 9.74 -4.58 15.15
CA LYS A 65 11.15 -4.18 15.16
C LYS A 65 11.64 -3.65 16.49
N ALA A 66 10.78 -2.96 17.24
CA ALA A 66 11.07 -2.44 18.57
C ALA A 66 10.84 -3.46 19.70
N GLY A 67 10.41 -4.69 19.39
CA GLY A 67 10.04 -5.69 20.41
C GLY A 67 8.82 -5.28 21.24
N GLN A 68 7.96 -4.41 20.71
CA GLN A 68 6.77 -3.88 21.37
C GLN A 68 5.51 -4.66 20.95
N PRO A 69 4.47 -4.71 21.82
CA PRO A 69 3.18 -5.25 21.45
C PRO A 69 2.58 -4.51 20.26
N LEU A 70 2.06 -5.26 19.28
CA LEU A 70 1.36 -4.67 18.14
C LEU A 70 0.06 -4.02 18.61
N THR A 71 -0.32 -2.94 17.95
CA THR A 71 -1.55 -2.21 18.21
C THR A 71 -2.43 -2.11 16.98
N ALA A 72 -2.00 -2.67 15.85
CA ALA A 72 -2.82 -2.83 14.67
C ALA A 72 -4.07 -3.65 15.02
N LYS A 73 -5.24 -3.10 14.74
CA LYS A 73 -6.56 -3.69 14.97
C LYS A 73 -7.36 -3.76 13.68
N HIS A 74 -8.47 -4.46 13.73
CA HIS A 74 -9.53 -4.35 12.75
C HIS A 74 -10.12 -2.93 12.79
N LEU A 75 -10.16 -2.28 11.62
CA LEU A 75 -10.75 -0.97 11.44
C LEU A 75 -12.05 -1.08 10.64
N ASN A 76 -12.93 -0.09 10.77
CA ASN A 76 -13.99 0.10 9.79
C ASN A 76 -13.35 0.56 8.46
N PHE A 77 -13.24 -0.36 7.50
CA PHE A 77 -12.56 -0.09 6.23
C PHE A 77 -13.23 1.01 5.42
N ASN A 78 -14.56 1.11 5.45
CA ASN A 78 -15.28 2.15 4.72
C ASN A 78 -14.93 3.53 5.28
N GLU A 79 -14.94 3.67 6.60
CA GLU A 79 -14.62 4.93 7.27
C GLU A 79 -13.13 5.30 7.12
N PHE A 80 -12.23 4.31 7.23
CA PHE A 80 -10.79 4.51 7.01
C PHE A 80 -10.51 4.99 5.57
N ASN A 81 -11.11 4.32 4.59
CA ASN A 81 -10.93 4.65 3.18
C ASN A 81 -11.58 6.00 2.82
N ALA A 82 -12.73 6.34 3.40
CA ALA A 82 -13.36 7.65 3.23
C ALA A 82 -12.45 8.78 3.72
N ARG A 83 -11.87 8.63 4.92
CA ARG A 83 -10.88 9.58 5.46
C ARG A 83 -9.63 9.70 4.59
N ALA A 84 -9.18 8.61 3.97
CA ALA A 84 -8.07 8.66 3.02
C ALA A 84 -8.44 9.48 1.77
N ALA A 85 -9.64 9.29 1.23
CA ALA A 85 -10.15 10.07 0.10
C ALA A 85 -10.34 11.56 0.45
N GLU A 86 -10.84 11.89 1.64
CA GLU A 86 -10.94 13.26 2.15
C GLU A 86 -9.55 13.90 2.29
N TYR A 87 -8.60 13.20 2.92
CA TYR A 87 -7.22 13.67 3.06
C TYR A 87 -6.58 13.97 1.70
N ALA A 88 -6.85 13.14 0.68
CA ALA A 88 -6.33 13.35 -0.67
C ALA A 88 -6.76 14.68 -1.30
N GLN A 89 -7.91 15.24 -0.89
CA GLN A 89 -8.37 16.54 -1.37
C GLN A 89 -7.57 17.70 -0.76
N THR A 90 -7.00 17.48 0.43
CA THR A 90 -6.30 18.53 1.20
C THR A 90 -4.80 18.62 0.95
N VAL A 91 -4.23 17.63 0.23
CA VAL A 91 -2.77 17.48 0.10
C VAL A 91 -2.36 17.46 -1.38
N PRO A 92 -1.26 18.13 -1.79
CA PRO A 92 -0.77 18.05 -3.15
C PRO A 92 -0.40 16.63 -3.58
N ARG A 93 -0.56 16.32 -4.86
CA ARG A 93 -0.20 15.01 -5.44
C ARG A 93 1.22 14.58 -5.10
N GLN A 94 2.19 15.48 -5.25
CA GLN A 94 3.62 15.22 -5.02
C GLN A 94 3.85 14.75 -3.57
N GLU A 95 3.13 15.36 -2.62
CA GLU A 95 3.23 15.01 -1.21
C GLU A 95 2.61 13.63 -0.93
N ILE A 96 1.53 13.26 -1.60
CA ILE A 96 0.95 11.90 -1.51
C ILE A 96 1.91 10.86 -2.07
N ILE A 97 2.53 11.11 -3.23
CA ILE A 97 3.55 10.23 -3.82
C ILE A 97 4.74 10.08 -2.86
N ARG A 98 5.23 11.18 -2.29
CA ARG A 98 6.33 11.16 -1.33
C ARG A 98 6.00 10.33 -0.09
N GLN A 99 4.80 10.50 0.49
CA GLN A 99 4.35 9.71 1.63
C GLN A 99 4.20 8.23 1.29
N PHE A 100 3.63 7.92 0.11
CA PHE A 100 3.51 6.54 -0.36
C PHE A 100 4.88 5.88 -0.44
N ILE A 101 5.83 6.49 -1.16
CA ILE A 101 7.20 5.97 -1.29
C ILE A 101 7.83 5.80 0.10
N HIS A 102 7.70 6.81 0.97
CA HIS A 102 8.25 6.76 2.32
C HIS A 102 7.78 5.53 3.10
N TYR A 103 6.47 5.33 3.25
CA TYR A 103 5.96 4.22 4.05
C TYR A 103 6.18 2.87 3.36
N ARG A 104 5.98 2.79 2.04
CA ARG A 104 6.23 1.58 1.27
C ARG A 104 7.68 1.12 1.37
N SER A 105 8.64 2.02 1.22
CA SER A 105 10.07 1.72 1.36
C SER A 105 10.45 1.24 2.76
N ARG A 106 9.81 1.75 3.82
CA ARG A 106 10.07 1.27 5.19
C ARG A 106 9.54 -0.14 5.42
N LEU A 107 8.34 -0.44 4.94
CA LEU A 107 7.79 -1.81 4.98
C LEU A 107 8.73 -2.79 4.25
N ILE A 108 9.18 -2.43 3.05
CA ILE A 108 10.12 -3.23 2.25
C ILE A 108 11.44 -3.42 2.99
N SER A 109 12.04 -2.35 3.51
CA SER A 109 13.31 -2.41 4.24
C SER A 109 13.23 -3.32 5.45
N ASP A 110 12.14 -3.28 6.22
CA ASP A 110 11.93 -4.14 7.38
C ASP A 110 11.75 -5.61 6.99
N MET A 111 11.21 -5.93 5.80
CA MET A 111 11.09 -7.31 5.31
C MET A 111 12.35 -7.86 4.64
N THR A 112 13.12 -7.01 3.96
CA THR A 112 14.40 -7.40 3.34
C THR A 112 15.47 -7.65 4.41
N GLY A 113 15.43 -6.93 5.53
CA GLY A 113 16.44 -7.01 6.60
C GLY A 113 16.31 -8.20 7.56
N ILE A 114 15.38 -9.13 7.34
CA ILE A 114 15.07 -10.22 8.29
C ILE A 114 15.22 -11.60 7.66
N SER A 115 15.40 -12.63 8.50
CA SER A 115 15.47 -14.03 8.07
C SER A 115 14.10 -14.55 7.61
N ASP A 116 14.10 -15.70 6.92
CA ASP A 116 12.86 -16.34 6.48
C ASP A 116 11.99 -16.81 7.65
N GLU A 117 12.62 -17.23 8.76
CA GLU A 117 11.94 -17.60 10.00
C GLU A 117 11.22 -16.37 10.60
N ALA A 118 11.91 -15.24 10.69
CA ALA A 118 11.33 -13.99 11.19
C ALA A 118 10.21 -13.46 10.27
N PHE A 119 10.34 -13.66 8.96
CA PHE A 119 9.34 -13.27 7.97
C PHE A 119 8.01 -14.03 8.11
N VAL A 120 8.05 -15.29 8.54
CA VAL A 120 6.85 -16.12 8.78
C VAL A 120 6.38 -16.13 10.23
N GLN A 121 7.21 -15.66 11.17
CA GLN A 121 6.88 -15.57 12.58
C GLN A 121 5.59 -14.77 12.82
N THR A 122 4.74 -15.28 13.71
CA THR A 122 3.46 -14.65 14.05
C THR A 122 3.51 -13.92 15.38
N TYR A 123 2.82 -12.79 15.43
CA TYR A 123 2.64 -11.94 16.61
C TYR A 123 1.14 -11.72 16.83
N PRO A 124 0.65 -11.62 18.09
CA PRO A 124 -0.70 -11.14 18.33
C PRO A 124 -0.78 -9.66 17.94
N ASP A 125 -1.77 -9.31 17.12
CA ASP A 125 -2.13 -7.93 16.85
C ASP A 125 -2.94 -7.32 18.02
N GLY A 126 -3.38 -6.07 17.86
CA GLY A 126 -4.16 -5.36 18.88
C GLY A 126 -5.53 -5.96 19.19
N ASP A 127 -6.03 -6.89 18.36
CA ASP A 127 -7.24 -7.68 18.58
C ASP A 127 -6.93 -9.13 19.02
N GLY A 128 -5.65 -9.45 19.23
CA GLY A 128 -5.17 -10.79 19.57
C GLY A 128 -5.14 -11.77 18.38
N LYS A 129 -5.35 -11.30 17.15
CA LYS A 129 -5.27 -12.14 15.94
C LYS A 129 -3.80 -12.28 15.49
N LYS A 130 -3.52 -13.33 14.71
CA LYS A 130 -2.16 -13.58 14.21
C LYS A 130 -1.79 -12.62 13.09
N PHE A 131 -0.74 -11.84 13.31
CA PHE A 131 -0.06 -11.02 12.31
C PHE A 131 1.30 -11.62 11.95
N SER A 132 1.70 -11.56 10.68
CA SER A 132 3.08 -11.81 10.23
C SER A 132 3.38 -11.00 8.97
N TYR A 133 4.66 -10.77 8.66
CA TYR A 133 5.08 -10.07 7.43
C TYR A 133 4.59 -10.81 6.18
N ARG A 134 4.74 -12.14 6.14
CA ARG A 134 4.17 -12.96 5.07
C ARG A 134 2.66 -12.84 4.99
N GLY A 135 1.97 -12.83 6.13
CA GLY A 135 0.52 -12.65 6.19
C GLY A 135 0.07 -11.32 5.61
N HIS A 136 0.79 -10.24 5.94
CA HIS A 136 0.57 -8.91 5.37
C HIS A 136 0.70 -8.93 3.84
N LEU A 137 1.80 -9.45 3.28
CA LEU A 137 1.97 -9.53 1.82
C LEU A 137 0.91 -10.41 1.13
N ARG A 138 0.45 -11.49 1.77
CA ARG A 138 -0.64 -12.32 1.22
C ARG A 138 -1.95 -11.53 1.07
N GLY A 139 -2.20 -10.54 1.95
CA GLY A 139 -3.35 -9.65 1.84
C GLY A 139 -3.14 -8.51 0.84
N PHE A 140 -1.95 -7.89 0.85
CA PHE A 140 -1.69 -6.65 0.11
C PHE A 140 -1.23 -6.84 -1.34
N LEU A 141 -0.59 -7.97 -1.70
CA LEU A 141 -0.22 -8.21 -3.10
C LEU A 141 -1.44 -8.34 -4.04
N PRO A 142 -2.50 -9.11 -3.71
CA PRO A 142 -3.73 -9.11 -4.53
C PRO A 142 -4.38 -7.73 -4.61
N HIS A 143 -4.37 -6.98 -3.51
CA HIS A 143 -4.90 -5.63 -3.43
C HIS A 143 -4.15 -4.67 -4.37
N ASP A 144 -2.82 -4.69 -4.34
CA ASP A 144 -1.98 -3.86 -5.20
C ASP A 144 -2.17 -4.22 -6.67
N ARG A 145 -2.24 -5.53 -7.01
CA ARG A 145 -2.54 -5.97 -8.39
C ARG A 145 -3.91 -5.47 -8.87
N HIS A 146 -4.93 -5.51 -8.00
CA HIS A 146 -6.24 -4.99 -8.32
C HIS A 146 -6.18 -3.49 -8.69
N HIS A 147 -5.52 -2.68 -7.87
CA HIS A 147 -5.41 -1.24 -8.11
C HIS A 147 -4.49 -0.89 -9.29
N LYS A 148 -3.36 -1.59 -9.47
CA LYS A 148 -2.53 -1.45 -10.68
C LYS A 148 -3.33 -1.71 -11.94
N LYS A 149 -4.22 -2.71 -11.93
CA LYS A 149 -5.10 -3.00 -13.06
C LYS A 149 -6.08 -1.84 -13.32
N GLN A 150 -6.71 -1.31 -12.28
CA GLN A 150 -7.62 -0.16 -12.41
C GLN A 150 -6.90 1.07 -12.99
N ILE A 151 -5.72 1.39 -12.46
CA ILE A 151 -4.89 2.50 -12.96
C ILE A 151 -4.51 2.26 -14.42
N GLY A 152 -4.00 1.07 -14.76
CA GLY A 152 -3.59 0.73 -16.13
C GLY A 152 -4.73 0.85 -17.14
N GLN A 153 -5.93 0.38 -16.78
CA GLN A 153 -7.12 0.52 -17.62
C GLN A 153 -7.52 1.98 -17.83
N PHE A 154 -7.47 2.79 -16.78
CA PHE A 154 -7.75 4.23 -16.86
C PHE A 154 -6.73 4.96 -17.76
N ILE A 155 -5.43 4.73 -17.56
CA ILE A 155 -4.38 5.37 -18.38
C ILE A 155 -4.50 4.97 -19.85
N GLN A 156 -4.80 3.70 -20.14
CA GLN A 156 -5.03 3.25 -21.50
C GLN A 156 -6.23 3.97 -22.15
N ALA A 157 -7.34 4.12 -21.42
CA ALA A 157 -8.51 4.83 -21.91
C ALA A 157 -8.22 6.31 -22.19
N VAL A 158 -7.49 6.99 -21.30
CA VAL A 158 -7.09 8.40 -21.47
C VAL A 158 -6.20 8.60 -22.69
N HIS A 159 -5.26 7.69 -22.97
CA HIS A 159 -4.39 7.79 -24.15
C HIS A 159 -5.08 7.42 -25.48
N SER A 160 -6.23 6.74 -25.41
CA SER A 160 -6.98 6.30 -26.59
C SER A 160 -8.09 7.29 -26.99
N ALA A 161 -8.31 8.33 -26.17
CA ALA A 161 -9.28 9.39 -26.34
C ALA A 161 -8.63 10.64 -26.96
#